data_AF-A0A498S9N7-F1
#
_entry.id   AF-A0A498S9N7-F1
#
_cell.length_a   1.000
_cell.length_b   1.000
_cell.length_c   1.000
_cell.angle_alpha   90.00
_cell.angle_beta   90.00
_cell.angle_gamma   90.00
#
_symmetry.space_group_name_H-M   'P 1'
#
loop_
_entity.id
_entity.type
_entity.pdbx_description
1 polymer ?
#
loop_
_entity_poly.entity_id
_entity_poly.type
_entity_poly.pdbx_seq_one_letter_code
_entity_poly.pdbx_strand_id
1 'polypeptide(L)'
;MDLIVPSTSVNQRMRRTEEILDSIPYFFNSMLDDNNLQRRLLVELDECFLISCPKLKEEVNPESNWYLVILESNGIISKIKITYRDKTLKIWNDKNTTLRQYIEMRSLKTIERPWKIIPQQ
;
A
#
# COMPACT_ATOMS: atom_id res chain seq x y z
N MET A 1 28.20 9.40 16.44
CA MET A 1 26.87 9.22 15.83
C MET A 1 27.10 8.65 14.46
N ASP A 2 27.06 7.33 14.32
CA ASP A 2 27.26 6.67 13.04
C ASP A 2 26.00 6.81 12.19
N LEU A 3 26.00 7.86 11.36
CA LEU A 3 25.06 7.98 10.26
C LEU A 3 25.33 6.83 9.31
N ILE A 4 24.53 5.77 9.43
CA ILE A 4 24.52 4.64 8.50
C ILE A 4 24.06 5.19 7.13
N VAL A 5 25.02 5.62 6.32
CA VAL A 5 24.77 6.05 4.94
C VAL A 5 24.24 4.83 4.19
N PRO A 6 22.98 4.84 3.71
CA PRO A 6 22.45 3.68 3.00
C PRO A 6 23.29 3.45 1.75
N SER A 7 23.70 2.20 1.53
CA SER A 7 24.44 1.86 0.32
C SER A 7 23.64 2.21 -0.93
N THR A 8 24.33 2.54 -2.02
CA THR A 8 23.70 3.04 -3.25
C THR A 8 22.60 2.12 -3.81
N SER A 9 22.71 0.80 -3.56
CA SER A 9 21.71 -0.20 -3.91
C SER A 9 20.42 -0.12 -3.08
N VAL A 10 20.50 0.25 -1.79
CA VAL A 10 19.32 0.45 -0.92
C VAL A 10 18.55 1.67 -1.38
N ASN A 11 19.24 2.80 -1.61
CA ASN A 11 18.61 4.02 -2.13
C ASN A 11 17.94 3.80 -3.50
N GLN A 12 18.58 3.03 -4.40
CA GLN A 12 17.96 2.65 -5.68
C GLN A 12 16.75 1.72 -5.52
N ARG A 13 16.76 0.78 -4.55
CA ARG A 13 15.61 -0.09 -4.26
C ARG A 13 14.44 0.69 -3.70
N MET A 14 14.69 1.61 -2.76
CA MET A 14 13.67 2.49 -2.17
C MET A 14 13.04 3.39 -3.23
N ARG A 15 13.85 4.13 -4.01
CA ARG A 15 13.34 4.98 -5.10
C ARG A 15 12.47 4.20 -6.09
N ARG A 16 12.90 3.02 -6.55
CA ARG A 16 12.07 2.18 -7.46
C ARG A 16 10.76 1.73 -6.84
N THR A 17 10.75 1.52 -5.53
CA THR A 17 9.54 1.14 -4.79
C THR A 17 8.57 2.33 -4.72
N GLU A 18 9.09 3.53 -4.43
CA GLU A 18 8.33 4.79 -4.44
C GLU A 18 7.76 5.09 -5.84
N GLU A 19 8.58 5.01 -6.89
CA GLU A 19 8.16 5.19 -8.30
C GLU A 19 7.00 4.25 -8.68
N ILE A 20 7.06 2.96 -8.29
CA ILE A 20 5.99 2.00 -8.54
C ILE A 20 4.73 2.36 -7.77
N LEU A 21 4.84 2.74 -6.49
CA LEU A 21 3.67 3.09 -5.67
C LEU A 21 3.00 4.37 -6.14
N ASP A 22 3.76 5.39 -6.51
CA ASP A 22 3.19 6.64 -7.03
C ASP A 22 2.52 6.45 -8.40
N SER A 23 2.90 5.42 -9.16
CA SER A 23 2.17 5.01 -10.38
C SER A 23 0.82 4.35 -10.11
N ILE A 24 0.53 3.91 -8.87
CA ILE A 24 -0.72 3.22 -8.52
C ILE A 24 -1.81 4.27 -8.22
N PRO A 25 -2.90 4.34 -9.01
CA PRO A 25 -3.91 5.39 -8.84
C PRO A 25 -4.66 5.28 -7.51
N TYR A 26 -4.73 4.07 -6.94
CA TYR A 26 -5.31 3.77 -5.63
C TYR A 26 -4.31 3.82 -4.45
N PHE A 27 -3.14 4.49 -4.60
CA PHE A 27 -2.08 4.82 -3.59
C PHE A 27 -2.34 4.31 -2.15
N PHE A 28 -2.89 5.06 -1.20
CA PHE A 28 -3.02 6.50 -1.03
C PHE A 28 -1.79 7.13 -0.34
N ASN A 29 -0.78 6.33 0.06
CA ASN A 29 0.30 6.68 0.99
C ASN A 29 -0.20 6.75 2.45
N SER A 30 0.45 7.51 3.35
CA SER A 30 0.08 7.65 4.77
C SER A 30 -1.02 8.69 5.06
N MET A 31 -1.81 9.08 4.05
CA MET A 31 -2.93 10.03 4.25
C MET A 31 -4.11 9.40 5.00
N LEU A 32 -4.22 8.07 5.03
CA LEU A 32 -5.42 7.34 5.45
C LEU A 32 -5.13 6.40 6.63
N ASP A 33 -4.47 6.88 7.68
CA ASP A 33 -4.18 6.04 8.86
C ASP A 33 -5.41 5.84 9.79
N ASP A 34 -6.44 6.69 9.69
CA ASP A 34 -7.68 6.62 10.49
C ASP A 34 -8.73 5.65 9.90
N ASN A 35 -9.09 4.63 10.68
CA ASN A 35 -10.12 3.63 10.32
C ASN A 35 -11.49 4.24 9.97
N ASN A 36 -11.91 5.33 10.62
CA ASN A 36 -13.19 5.98 10.33
C ASN A 36 -13.16 6.69 8.97
N LEU A 37 -12.00 7.27 8.62
CA LEU A 37 -11.80 7.94 7.34
C LEU A 37 -11.69 6.90 6.21
N GLN A 38 -11.00 5.78 6.47
CA GLN A 38 -11.03 4.61 5.58
C GLN A 38 -12.46 4.13 5.31
N ARG A 39 -13.30 4.02 6.36
CA ARG A 39 -14.71 3.62 6.24
C ARG A 39 -15.61 4.63 5.51
N ARG A 40 -15.23 5.91 5.48
CA ARG A 40 -15.96 6.94 4.74
C ARG A 40 -15.59 7.00 3.26
N LEU A 41 -14.40 6.50 2.91
CA LEU A 41 -13.95 6.41 1.52
C LEU A 41 -14.46 5.14 0.83
N LEU A 42 -14.52 4.02 1.55
CA LEU A 42 -15.12 2.78 1.05
C LEU A 42 -16.65 2.88 1.22
N VAL A 43 -17.35 3.18 0.12
CA VAL A 43 -18.81 3.42 0.09
C VAL A 43 -19.54 2.19 -0.44
N GLU A 44 -18.98 1.53 -1.45
CA GLU A 44 -19.52 0.30 -2.03
C GLU A 44 -18.80 -0.94 -1.49
N LEU A 45 -19.52 -2.06 -1.42
CA LEU A 45 -18.94 -3.34 -1.04
C LEU A 45 -17.90 -3.79 -2.08
N ASP A 46 -16.89 -4.51 -1.59
CA ASP A 46 -15.74 -5.01 -2.35
C ASP A 46 -14.87 -3.90 -2.96
N GLU A 47 -15.05 -2.63 -2.53
CA GLU A 47 -14.08 -1.56 -2.78
C GLU A 47 -12.79 -1.77 -1.98
N CYS A 48 -11.69 -1.29 -2.56
CA CYS A 48 -10.38 -1.33 -1.96
C CYS A 48 -9.49 -0.14 -2.37
N PHE A 49 -8.52 0.17 -1.51
CA PHE A 49 -7.39 1.04 -1.83
C PHE A 49 -6.17 0.60 -1.03
N LEU A 50 -4.99 1.04 -1.44
CA LEU A 50 -3.74 0.71 -0.77
C LEU A 50 -3.40 1.84 0.24
N ILE A 51 -2.59 1.57 1.27
CA ILE A 51 -2.02 2.58 2.19
C ILE A 51 -0.62 2.18 2.61
N SER A 52 0.19 3.16 3.02
CA SER A 52 1.42 2.89 3.77
C SER A 52 1.06 2.31 5.14
N CYS A 53 1.83 1.34 5.66
CA CYS A 53 1.65 0.87 7.03
C CYS A 53 1.90 2.04 8.01
N PRO A 54 0.97 2.38 8.92
CA PRO A 54 1.21 3.40 9.93
C PRO A 54 2.41 2.99 10.79
N LYS A 55 3.34 3.92 10.99
CA LYS A 55 4.57 3.70 11.77
C LYS A 55 4.26 3.64 13.27
N LEU A 56 3.70 2.51 13.72
CA LEU A 56 3.67 2.17 15.14
C LEU A 56 5.12 2.09 15.65
N LYS A 57 5.37 2.73 16.80
CA LYS A 57 6.70 3.23 17.20
C LYS A 57 7.79 2.17 17.47
N GLU A 58 7.48 0.88 17.39
CA GLU A 58 8.31 -0.19 17.98
C GLU A 58 8.77 -1.27 16.99
N GLU A 59 8.20 -1.36 15.78
CA GLU A 59 8.70 -2.27 14.73
C GLU A 59 9.18 -1.51 13.49
N VAL A 60 10.43 -1.02 13.55
CA VAL A 60 11.16 -0.59 12.35
C VAL A 60 11.62 -1.83 11.59
N ASN A 61 10.68 -2.52 10.95
CA ASN A 61 11.00 -3.52 9.95
C ASN A 61 11.19 -2.80 8.59
N PRO A 62 12.42 -2.69 8.06
CA PRO A 62 12.72 -1.87 6.87
C PRO A 62 12.18 -2.47 5.57
N GLU A 63 11.64 -3.70 5.60
CA GLU A 63 10.78 -4.18 4.52
C GLU A 63 9.48 -3.37 4.55
N SER A 64 9.44 -2.34 3.71
CA SER A 64 8.30 -1.42 3.57
C SER A 64 7.01 -2.21 3.40
N ASN A 65 6.10 -2.04 4.38
CA ASN A 65 4.84 -2.75 4.44
C ASN A 65 3.72 -1.80 4.01
N TRP A 66 2.81 -2.27 3.16
CA TRP A 66 1.57 -1.58 2.81
C TRP A 66 0.38 -2.43 3.22
N TYR A 67 -0.79 -1.80 3.33
CA TYR A 67 -2.05 -2.53 3.49
C TYR A 67 -2.96 -2.25 2.31
N LEU A 68 -3.45 -3.31 1.67
CA LEU A 68 -4.66 -3.22 0.87
C LEU A 68 -5.83 -3.21 1.87
N VAL A 69 -6.49 -2.06 1.98
CA VAL A 69 -7.71 -1.88 2.78
C VAL A 69 -8.88 -2.24 1.89
N ILE A 70 -9.78 -3.11 2.38
CA ILE A 70 -10.92 -3.64 1.62
C ILE A 70 -12.18 -3.48 2.48
N LEU A 71 -13.29 -3.04 1.88
CA LEU A 71 -14.60 -3.18 2.50
C LEU A 71 -15.19 -4.53 2.07
N GLU A 72 -15.05 -5.52 2.94
CA GLU A 72 -15.56 -6.87 2.71
C GLU A 72 -17.09 -6.84 2.57
N SER A 73 -17.66 -7.80 1.83
CA SER A 73 -19.09 -7.85 1.50
C SER A 73 -20.05 -7.98 2.72
N ASN A 74 -19.50 -8.17 3.91
CA ASN A 74 -20.21 -8.14 5.21
C ASN A 74 -20.15 -6.76 5.92
N GLY A 75 -19.59 -5.73 5.27
CA GLY A 75 -19.45 -4.38 5.81
C GLY A 75 -18.28 -4.18 6.79
N ILE A 76 -17.38 -5.16 6.90
CA ILE A 76 -16.18 -5.11 7.75
C ILE A 76 -14.98 -4.63 6.93
N ILE A 77 -14.13 -3.78 7.52
CA ILE A 77 -12.86 -3.39 6.91
C ILE A 77 -11.80 -4.47 7.18
N SER A 78 -11.27 -5.03 6.10
CA SER A 78 -10.12 -5.93 6.10
C SER A 78 -8.85 -5.18 5.72
N LYS A 79 -7.70 -5.60 6.25
CA LYS A 79 -6.37 -5.03 5.94
C LYS A 79 -5.40 -6.14 5.58
N ILE A 80 -5.17 -6.32 4.28
CA ILE A 80 -4.28 -7.36 3.76
C ILE A 80 -2.87 -6.77 3.63
N LYS A 81 -1.90 -7.38 4.32
CA LYS A 81 -0.50 -6.93 4.30
C LYS A 81 0.15 -7.23 2.95
N ILE A 82 0.79 -6.23 2.35
CA ILE A 82 1.45 -6.24 1.04
C ILE A 82 2.94 -5.96 1.23
N THR A 83 3.80 -6.65 0.49
CA THR A 83 5.25 -6.37 0.43
C THR A 83 5.80 -6.36 -0.99
N TYR A 84 6.97 -5.74 -1.15
CA TYR A 84 7.65 -5.60 -2.44
C TYR A 84 8.79 -6.63 -2.57
N ARG A 85 8.55 -7.64 -3.40
CA ARG A 85 9.47 -8.76 -3.64
C ARG A 85 9.54 -9.08 -5.14
N ASP A 86 10.72 -9.49 -5.61
CA ASP A 86 10.94 -9.91 -7.00
C ASP A 86 10.54 -8.82 -8.04
N LYS A 87 10.71 -7.54 -7.64
CA LYS A 87 10.27 -6.33 -8.37
C LYS A 87 8.74 -6.18 -8.53
N THR A 88 7.95 -6.83 -7.69
CA THR A 88 6.47 -6.81 -7.73
C THR A 88 5.87 -6.62 -6.34
N LEU A 89 4.66 -6.05 -6.26
CA LEU A 89 3.86 -6.05 -5.03
C LEU A 89 3.12 -7.38 -4.89
N LYS A 90 3.25 -8.03 -3.73
CA LYS A 90 2.70 -9.36 -3.43
C LYS A 90 2.00 -9.39 -2.08
N ILE A 91 1.10 -10.35 -1.91
CA ILE A 91 0.45 -10.60 -0.63
C ILE A 91 1.47 -11.19 0.36
N TRP A 92 1.53 -10.70 1.59
CA TRP A 92 2.53 -11.16 2.58
C TRP A 92 2.36 -12.65 2.93
N ASN A 93 1.11 -13.07 3.14
CA ASN A 93 0.74 -14.44 3.47
C ASN A 93 0.74 -15.38 2.25
N ASP A 94 0.69 -14.85 1.03
CA ASP A 94 0.78 -15.61 -0.21
C ASP A 94 1.80 -14.97 -1.16
N LYS A 95 3.04 -15.45 -1.04
CA LYS A 95 4.22 -14.91 -1.74
C LYS A 95 4.25 -15.23 -3.25
N ASN A 96 3.26 -15.98 -3.75
CA ASN A 96 3.08 -16.26 -5.17
C ASN A 96 2.05 -15.35 -5.81
N THR A 97 1.03 -14.92 -5.06
CA THR A 97 -0.02 -14.01 -5.55
C THR A 97 0.44 -12.56 -5.52
N THR A 98 0.43 -11.91 -6.69
CA THR A 98 0.65 -10.47 -6.82
C THR A 98 -0.57 -9.67 -6.34
N LEU A 99 -0.36 -8.42 -5.90
CA LEU A 99 -1.44 -7.50 -5.54
C LEU A 99 -2.51 -7.39 -6.64
N ARG A 100 -2.07 -7.31 -7.91
CA ARG A 100 -2.96 -7.24 -9.06
C ARG A 100 -3.81 -8.50 -9.22
N GLN A 101 -3.20 -9.69 -9.18
CA GLN A 101 -3.93 -10.95 -9.27
C GLN A 101 -4.92 -11.12 -8.12
N TYR A 102 -4.58 -10.66 -6.91
CA TYR A 102 -5.49 -10.72 -5.76
C TYR A 102 -6.74 -9.86 -5.97
N ILE A 103 -6.58 -8.63 -6.46
CA ILE A 103 -7.67 -7.71 -6.81
C ILE A 103 -8.56 -8.32 -7.91
N GLU A 104 -7.95 -8.82 -8.99
CA GLU A 104 -8.66 -9.44 -10.13
C GLU A 104 -9.41 -10.72 -9.72
N MET A 105 -8.78 -11.62 -8.97
CA MET A 105 -9.37 -12.89 -8.50
C MET A 105 -10.55 -12.66 -7.55
N ARG A 106 -10.51 -11.60 -6.74
CA ARG A 106 -11.58 -11.23 -5.82
C ARG A 106 -12.61 -10.27 -6.41
N SER A 107 -12.46 -9.85 -7.67
CA SER A 107 -13.29 -8.85 -8.34
C SER A 107 -13.42 -7.52 -7.57
N LEU A 108 -12.37 -7.11 -6.87
CA LEU A 108 -12.39 -5.90 -6.03
C LEU A 108 -12.39 -4.64 -6.91
N LYS A 109 -13.13 -3.61 -6.48
CA LYS A 109 -13.13 -2.29 -7.12
C LYS A 109 -12.04 -1.42 -6.51
N THR A 110 -11.16 -0.85 -7.32
CA THR A 110 -10.11 0.05 -6.81
C THR A 110 -10.61 1.49 -6.77
N ILE A 111 -10.59 2.13 -5.60
CA ILE A 111 -10.88 3.57 -5.48
C ILE A 111 -9.64 4.37 -5.87
N GLU A 112 -9.75 5.20 -6.90
CA GLU A 112 -8.67 6.09 -7.31
C GLU A 112 -8.57 7.33 -6.40
N ARG A 113 -7.34 7.85 -6.23
CA ARG A 113 -7.11 9.16 -5.59
C ARG A 113 -7.86 10.26 -6.38
N PRO A 114 -8.71 11.08 -5.75
CA PRO A 114 -9.38 12.19 -6.45
C PRO A 114 -8.40 13.29 -6.92
N TRP A 115 -7.18 13.30 -6.36
CA TRP A 115 -6.15 14.31 -6.60
C TRP A 115 -4.92 13.69 -7.28
N LYS A 116 -4.61 14.18 -8.49
CA LYS A 116 -3.27 14.09 -9.06
C LYS A 116 -2.38 15.09 -8.32
N ILE A 117 -1.72 14.66 -7.25
CA ILE A 117 -0.65 15.44 -6.62
C ILE A 117 0.52 15.46 -7.60
N ILE A 118 0.60 16.51 -8.39
CA ILE A 118 1.80 16.82 -9.17
C ILE A 118 2.79 17.42 -8.17
N PRO A 119 3.93 16.76 -7.86
CA PRO A 119 4.96 17.39 -7.04
C PRO A 119 5.48 18.62 -7.80
N GLN A 120 5.36 19.80 -7.19
CA GLN A 120 6.05 20.99 -7.68
C GLN A 120 7.56 20.76 -7.50
N GLN A 121 8.31 20.95 -8.59
CA GLN A 121 9.77 20.79 -8.64
C GLN A 121 10.48 22.06 -8.15
#